data_AF-A0AA42P9R5-F1
#
_entry.id   AF-A0AA42P9R5-F1
#
_cell.length_a   1.000
_cell.length_b   1.000
_cell.length_c   1.000
_cell.angle_alpha   90.00
_cell.angle_beta   90.00
_cell.angle_gamma   90.00
#
_symmetry.space_group_name_H-M   'P 1'
#
loop_
_entity.id
_entity.type
_entity.pdbx_description
1 polymer ?
#
loop_
_entity_poly.entity_id
_entity_poly.type
_entity_poly.pdbx_seq_one_letter_code
_entity_poly.pdbx_strand_id
1 'polypeptide(L)'
;MAYQVPQKTAINRFGIDVETHCASVLVHRLGGLKSTYSIHHAGAYREDRGYSQVWVDTRWTEQELEAWLDKSKGIDYVGVWVREENQTIAA
;
A
#
# COMPACT_ATOMS: atom_id res chain seq x y z
N MET A 1 -22.21 -20.16 25.84
CA MET A 1 -21.42 -18.96 25.54
C MET A 1 -20.54 -19.27 24.35
N ALA A 2 -20.82 -18.67 23.19
CA ALA A 2 -19.97 -18.85 22.01
C ALA A 2 -18.71 -18.02 22.21
N TYR A 3 -17.57 -18.69 22.41
CA TYR A 3 -16.28 -18.03 22.42
C TYR A 3 -15.93 -17.67 20.99
N GLN A 4 -16.08 -16.40 20.65
CA GLN A 4 -15.64 -15.86 19.38
C GLN A 4 -14.11 -15.81 19.44
N VAL A 5 -13.44 -16.75 18.76
CA VAL A 5 -11.99 -16.71 18.57
C VAL A 5 -11.68 -15.37 17.91
N PRO A 6 -10.78 -14.52 18.46
CA PRO A 6 -10.39 -13.29 17.80
C PRO A 6 -9.82 -13.71 16.44
N GLN A 7 -10.50 -13.34 15.35
CA GLN A 7 -9.98 -13.62 14.03
C GLN A 7 -8.58 -12.99 13.96
N LYS A 8 -7.60 -13.84 13.63
CA LYS A 8 -6.23 -13.47 13.30
C LYS A 8 -6.28 -12.13 12.56
N THR A 9 -5.77 -11.06 13.16
CA THR A 9 -5.89 -9.69 12.61
C THR A 9 -5.47 -9.75 11.16
N ALA A 10 -6.45 -9.66 10.25
CA ALA A 10 -6.20 -9.94 8.85
C ALA A 10 -5.25 -8.86 8.33
N ILE A 11 -4.06 -9.29 7.91
CA ILE A 11 -3.10 -8.40 7.25
C ILE A 11 -3.62 -8.22 5.83
N ASN A 12 -4.02 -7.00 5.51
CA ASN A 12 -4.45 -6.63 4.17
C ASN A 12 -3.21 -6.25 3.36
N ARG A 13 -3.18 -6.68 2.10
CA ARG A 13 -2.05 -6.45 1.19
C ARG A 13 -2.56 -5.64 0.02
N PHE A 14 -1.94 -4.49 -0.20
CA PHE A 14 -2.32 -3.59 -1.28
C PHE A 14 -1.12 -3.23 -2.16
N GLY A 15 -1.41 -2.93 -3.41
CA GLY A 15 -0.58 -2.12 -4.27
C GLY A 15 -1.19 -0.73 -4.41
N ILE A 16 -0.32 0.27 -4.51
CA ILE A 16 -0.66 1.67 -4.70
C ILE A 16 0.06 2.14 -5.94
N ASP A 17 -0.70 2.64 -6.91
CA ASP A 17 -0.16 3.29 -8.09
C ASP A 17 0.04 4.76 -7.77
N VAL A 18 1.26 5.26 -7.97
CA VAL A 18 1.64 6.61 -7.59
C VAL A 18 2.58 7.20 -8.63
N GLU A 19 2.59 8.52 -8.80
CA GLU A 19 3.64 9.15 -9.59
C GLU A 19 5.03 8.80 -9.02
N THR A 20 5.95 8.42 -9.91
CA THR A 20 7.29 7.93 -9.57
C THR A 20 8.04 8.90 -8.65
N HIS A 21 7.85 10.21 -8.84
CA HIS A 21 8.50 11.23 -8.04
C HIS A 21 7.96 11.30 -6.59
N CYS A 22 6.73 10.85 -6.35
CA CYS A 22 6.11 10.74 -5.03
C CYS A 22 6.42 9.42 -4.32
N ALA A 23 6.85 8.38 -5.05
CA ALA A 23 6.96 7.02 -4.52
C ALA A 23 7.87 6.90 -3.29
N SER A 24 9.02 7.59 -3.29
CA SER A 24 9.94 7.58 -2.14
C SER A 24 9.33 8.27 -0.90
N VAL A 25 8.59 9.36 -1.10
CA VAL A 25 7.89 10.07 -0.02
C VAL A 25 6.78 9.18 0.55
N LEU A 26 6.03 8.50 -0.33
CA LEU A 26 4.98 7.57 0.07
C LEU A 26 5.54 6.42 0.92
N VAL A 27 6.62 5.77 0.45
CA VAL A 27 7.28 4.68 1.20
C VAL A 27 7.71 5.16 2.58
N HIS A 28 8.35 6.32 2.68
CA HIS A 28 8.79 6.87 3.96
C HIS A 28 7.61 7.13 4.91
N ARG A 29 6.54 7.75 4.42
CA ARG A 29 5.38 8.09 5.24
C ARG A 29 4.60 6.86 5.71
N LEU A 30 4.34 5.91 4.80
CA LEU A 30 3.72 4.65 5.16
C LEU A 30 4.55 3.90 6.21
N GLY A 31 5.89 4.00 6.12
CA GLY A 31 6.83 3.32 7.03
C GLY A 31 6.79 3.87 8.46
N GLY A 32 6.32 5.11 8.64
CA GLY A 32 6.11 5.70 9.96
C GLY A 32 4.78 5.31 10.62
N LEU A 33 3.88 4.61 9.92
CA LEU A 33 2.56 4.30 10.44
C LEU A 33 2.57 3.01 11.26
N LYS A 34 1.98 3.05 12.45
CA LYS A 34 1.82 1.87 13.33
C LYS A 34 0.91 0.78 12.74
N SER A 35 0.08 1.13 11.76
CA SER A 35 -0.79 0.20 11.03
C SER A 35 -0.04 -0.60 9.96
N THR A 36 1.14 -0.14 9.56
CA THR A 36 1.92 -0.74 8.48
C THR A 36 2.88 -1.80 9.01
N TYR A 37 2.89 -2.97 8.36
CA TYR A 37 3.75 -4.10 8.69
C TYR A 37 4.96 -4.20 7.76
N SER A 38 4.75 -4.01 6.46
CA SER A 38 5.83 -4.02 5.46
C SER A 38 5.48 -3.09 4.30
N ILE A 39 6.51 -2.56 3.64
CA ILE A 39 6.39 -1.70 2.48
C ILE A 39 7.51 -2.04 1.51
N HIS A 40 7.17 -2.07 0.23
CA HIS A 40 8.13 -2.30 -0.84
C HIS A 40 7.89 -1.31 -1.97
N HIS A 41 8.96 -0.64 -2.41
CA HIS A 41 8.95 0.09 -3.68
C HIS A 41 9.13 -0.93 -4.81
N ALA A 42 8.03 -1.31 -5.46
CA ALA A 42 8.00 -2.35 -6.49
C ALA A 42 8.50 -1.86 -7.87
N GLY A 43 8.86 -0.58 -7.97
CA GLY A 43 9.48 0.01 -9.15
C GLY A 43 8.49 0.73 -10.07
N ALA A 44 9.04 1.34 -11.12
CA ALA A 44 8.28 2.06 -12.12
C ALA A 44 7.59 1.09 -13.10
N TYR A 45 6.43 1.48 -13.61
CA TYR A 45 5.79 0.75 -14.71
C TYR A 45 6.67 0.79 -15.96
N ARG A 46 6.67 -0.31 -16.72
CA ARG A 46 7.44 -0.42 -17.95
C ARG A 46 6.83 0.43 -19.06
N GLU A 47 5.51 0.44 -19.12
CA GLU A 47 4.67 1.14 -20.09
C GLU A 47 4.73 2.65 -19.88
N ASP A 48 4.80 3.10 -18.63
CA ASP A 48 4.94 4.50 -18.27
C ASP A 48 5.83 4.68 -17.04
N ARG A 49 7.04 5.19 -17.26
CA ARG A 49 8.03 5.44 -16.20
C ARG A 49 7.64 6.60 -15.28
N GLY A 50 6.63 7.39 -15.65
CA GLY A 50 6.03 8.43 -14.81
C GLY A 50 5.33 7.89 -13.58
N TYR A 51 4.95 6.60 -13.58
CA TYR A 51 4.26 5.95 -12.47
C TYR A 51 5.07 4.79 -11.89
N SER A 52 4.91 4.58 -10.59
CA SER A 52 5.53 3.49 -9.82
C SER A 52 4.51 2.80 -8.94
N GLN A 53 4.84 1.56 -8.59
CA GLN A 53 4.07 0.75 -7.65
C GLN A 53 4.71 0.79 -6.26
N VAL A 54 3.90 1.07 -5.25
CA VAL A 54 4.27 0.90 -3.84
C VAL A 54 3.37 -0.16 -3.23
N TRP A 55 3.97 -1.20 -2.70
CA TRP A 55 3.27 -2.30 -2.06
C TRP A 55 3.27 -2.09 -0.55
N VAL A 56 2.13 -2.31 0.10
CA VAL A 56 1.98 -2.16 1.54
C VAL A 56 1.18 -3.30 2.13
N ASP A 57 1.67 -3.83 3.25
CA ASP A 57 0.93 -4.75 4.11
C ASP A 57 0.52 -3.99 5.37
N THR A 58 -0.78 -3.94 5.64
CA THR A 58 -1.35 -3.07 6.69
C THR A 58 -2.57 -3.72 7.33
N ARG A 59 -2.92 -3.30 8.54
CA ARG A 59 -4.20 -3.66 9.17
C ARG A 59 -5.38 -2.83 8.65
N TRP A 60 -5.10 -1.77 7.90
CA TRP A 60 -6.14 -0.90 7.36
C TRP A 60 -6.96 -1.59 6.29
N THR A 61 -8.24 -1.24 6.21
CA THR A 61 -9.05 -1.55 5.03
C THR A 61 -8.61 -0.69 3.85
N GLU A 62 -9.03 -1.07 2.64
CA GLU A 62 -8.77 -0.28 1.43
C GLU A 62 -9.29 1.17 1.58
N GLN A 63 -10.51 1.32 2.09
CA GLN A 63 -11.15 2.63 2.33
C GLN A 63 -10.38 3.48 3.35
N GLU A 64 -9.83 2.88 4.40
CA GLU A 64 -9.00 3.59 5.38
C GLU A 64 -7.68 4.06 4.76
N LEU A 65 -7.07 3.22 3.91
CA LEU A 65 -5.84 3.56 3.19
C LEU A 65 -6.09 4.68 2.17
N GLU A 66 -7.13 4.58 1.34
CA GLU A 66 -7.53 5.63 0.40
C GLU A 66 -7.84 6.96 1.10
N ALA A 67 -8.60 6.91 2.19
CA ALA A 67 -8.91 8.12 2.96
C ALA A 67 -7.66 8.77 3.59
N TRP A 68 -6.62 7.98 3.87
CA TRP A 68 -5.33 8.52 4.32
C TRP A 68 -4.52 9.10 3.16
N LEU A 69 -4.51 8.44 2.00
CA LEU A 69 -3.84 8.90 0.79
C LEU A 69 -4.44 10.24 0.31
N ASP A 70 -5.76 10.35 0.25
CA ASP A 70 -6.49 11.56 -0.16
C ASP A 70 -6.16 12.78 0.74
N LYS A 71 -5.93 12.54 2.04
CA LYS A 71 -5.53 13.59 3.00
C LYS A 71 -4.03 13.91 2.96
N SER A 72 -3.22 13.07 2.32
CA SER A 72 -1.76 13.15 2.36
C SER A 72 -1.21 14.12 1.32
N LYS A 73 -0.91 15.35 1.73
CA LYS A 73 -0.35 16.38 0.83
C LYS A 73 0.98 15.96 0.19
N GLY A 74 1.13 16.20 -1.11
CA GLY A 74 2.35 15.93 -1.87
C GLY A 74 2.55 14.45 -2.22
N ILE A 75 1.45 13.69 -2.27
CA ILE A 75 1.40 12.34 -2.81
C ILE A 75 0.32 12.34 -3.87
N ASP A 76 0.71 12.23 -5.13
CA ASP A 76 -0.21 12.08 -6.25
C ASP A 76 -0.34 10.59 -6.57
N TYR A 77 -1.33 9.96 -5.93
CA TYR A 77 -1.68 8.56 -6.14
C TYR A 77 -2.81 8.44 -7.17
N VAL A 78 -2.79 7.36 -7.94
CA VAL A 78 -3.76 7.07 -9.01
C VAL A 78 -4.83 6.10 -8.53
N GLY A 79 -4.44 5.10 -7.72
CA GLY A 79 -5.37 4.09 -7.23
C GLY A 79 -4.74 3.14 -6.22
N VAL A 80 -5.61 2.39 -5.56
CA VAL A 80 -5.28 1.31 -4.63
C VAL A 80 -5.91 0.02 -5.17
N TRP A 81 -5.20 -1.10 -5.05
CA TRP A 81 -5.69 -2.40 -5.49
C TRP A 81 -5.23 -3.52 -4.56
N VAL A 82 -6.02 -4.59 -4.45
CA VAL A 82 -5.72 -5.74 -3.59
C VAL A 82 -4.60 -6.58 -4.21
N ARG A 83 -3.54 -6.81 -3.46
CA ARG A 83 -2.40 -7.62 -3.89
C ARG A 83 -2.60 -9.09 -3.53
N GLU A 84 -2.36 -9.99 -4.48
CA GLU A 84 -2.38 -11.43 -4.23
C GLU A 84 -1.17 -11.87 -3.37
N GLU A 85 -1.36 -12.91 -2.55
CA GLU A 85 -0.32 -13.42 -1.64
C GLU A 85 0.98 -13.86 -2.35
N ASN A 86 0.87 -14.32 -3.59
CA ASN A 86 2.00 -14.85 -4.36
C ASN A 86 2.58 -13.86 -5.38
N GLN A 87 2.13 -12.61 -5.38
CA GLN A 87 2.61 -11.63 -6.35
C GLN A 87 4.05 -11.19 -6.00
N THR A 88 4.99 -11.55 -6.86
CA THR A 88 6.41 -11.20 -6.73
C THR A 88 6.76 -9.98 -7.58
N ILE A 89 7.71 -9.16 -7.11
CA ILE A 89 8.22 -8.03 -7.87
C ILE A 89 8.84 -8.60 -9.16
N ALA A 90 8.34 -8.18 -10.32
CA ALA A 90 8.96 -8.53 -11.59
C ALA A 90 10.35 -7.89 -11.62
N ALA A 91 11.38 -8.73 -11.66
CA ALA A 91 12.80 -8.33 -11.68
C ALA A 91 13.20 -7.68 -13.01
#